data_AF-A0A661EUR2-F1
#
_entry.id   AF-A0A661EUR2-F1
#
_cell.length_a   1.000
_cell.length_b   1.000
_cell.length_c   1.000
_cell.angle_alpha   90.00
_cell.angle_beta   90.00
_cell.angle_gamma   90.00
#
_symmetry.space_group_name_H-M   'P 1'
#
loop_
_entity.id
_entity.type
_entity.pdbx_description
1 polymer ?
#
loop_
_entity_poly.entity_id
_entity_poly.type
_entity_poly.pdbx_seq_one_letter_code
_entity_poly.pdbx_strand_id
1 'polypeptide(L)'
;MSNCCNDPTEIPKVDPRDLVREQTRYGDLVRDLLTGDPEKLMLHELRAANTYLRELAALRAHYPTVRLAAIALLEESSLPILQRIVDKEPETEVGIAASAQLQKLQ
;
A
#
# COMPACT_ATOMS: atom_id res chain seq x y z
N MET A 1 -29.74 -6.69 -33.72
CA MET A 1 -28.41 -7.27 -33.95
C MET A 1 -28.02 -8.00 -32.68
N SER A 2 -27.97 -9.32 -32.77
CA SER A 2 -27.94 -10.30 -31.69
C SER A 2 -26.59 -10.35 -30.97
N ASN A 3 -26.61 -10.00 -29.68
CA ASN A 3 -25.48 -10.00 -28.76
C ASN A 3 -25.30 -11.41 -28.16
N CYS A 4 -24.86 -12.38 -28.96
CA CYS A 4 -24.91 -13.82 -28.64
C CYS A 4 -23.55 -14.51 -28.42
N CYS A 5 -22.48 -13.80 -28.04
CA CYS A 5 -21.17 -14.44 -27.84
C CYS A 5 -20.31 -13.80 -26.72
N ASN A 6 -20.91 -13.46 -25.56
CA ASN A 6 -20.09 -13.26 -24.36
C ASN A 6 -20.09 -14.57 -23.58
N ASP A 7 -19.11 -15.44 -23.86
CA ASP A 7 -18.86 -16.62 -23.06
C ASP A 7 -18.34 -16.16 -21.69
N PRO A 8 -19.11 -16.35 -20.60
CA PRO A 8 -18.71 -15.91 -19.26
C PRO A 8 -17.49 -16.69 -18.71
N THR A 9 -17.02 -17.71 -19.43
CA THR A 9 -15.80 -18.47 -19.11
C THR A 9 -14.55 -17.94 -19.81
N GLU A 10 -14.67 -17.01 -20.77
CA GLU A 10 -13.52 -16.36 -21.38
C GLU A 10 -12.82 -15.43 -20.38
N ILE A 11 -11.51 -15.61 -20.23
CA ILE A 11 -10.69 -14.71 -19.41
C ILE A 11 -10.72 -13.32 -20.06
N PRO A 12 -11.08 -12.25 -19.33
CA PRO A 12 -11.05 -10.90 -19.87
C PRO A 12 -9.68 -10.59 -20.47
N LYS A 13 -9.64 -10.33 -21.77
CA LYS A 13 -8.38 -9.98 -22.45
C LYS A 13 -7.94 -8.60 -21.97
N VAL A 14 -6.74 -8.54 -21.41
CA VAL A 14 -6.11 -7.27 -21.02
C VAL A 14 -5.85 -6.43 -22.28
N ASP A 15 -6.17 -5.13 -22.25
CA ASP A 15 -5.82 -4.23 -23.34
C ASP A 15 -4.29 -4.17 -23.47
N PRO A 16 -3.72 -4.45 -24.66
CA PRO A 16 -2.28 -4.35 -24.89
C PRO A 16 -1.67 -3.01 -24.45
N ARG A 17 -2.44 -1.91 -24.50
CA ARG A 17 -1.98 -0.58 -24.05
C ARG A 17 -1.79 -0.51 -22.55
N ASP A 18 -2.69 -1.11 -21.79
CA ASP A 18 -2.60 -1.15 -20.34
C ASP A 18 -1.44 -2.03 -19.90
N LEU A 19 -1.20 -3.14 -20.61
CA LEU A 19 -0.02 -3.97 -20.38
C LEU A 19 1.29 -3.19 -20.57
N VAL A 20 1.42 -2.43 -21.66
CA VAL A 20 2.63 -1.63 -21.94
C VAL A 20 2.81 -0.53 -20.88
N ARG A 21 1.73 0.09 -20.41
CA ARG A 21 1.78 1.09 -19.34
C ARG A 21 2.31 0.50 -18.03
N GLU A 22 1.77 -0.63 -17.61
CA GLU A 22 2.24 -1.30 -16.38
C GLU A 22 3.68 -1.79 -16.50
N GLN A 23 4.08 -2.32 -17.65
CA GLN A 23 5.48 -2.70 -17.90
C GLN A 23 6.44 -1.50 -17.82
N THR A 24 6.03 -0.35 -18.39
CA THR A 24 6.83 0.88 -18.33
C THR A 24 6.95 1.38 -16.89
N ARG A 25 5.82 1.47 -16.18
CA ARG A 25 5.79 1.86 -14.77
C ARG A 25 6.67 0.96 -13.91
N TYR A 26 6.60 -0.35 -14.12
CA TYR A 26 7.45 -1.30 -13.42
C TYR A 26 8.94 -1.06 -13.71
N GLY A 27 9.31 -0.85 -14.97
CA GLY A 27 10.68 -0.57 -15.36
C GLY A 27 11.24 0.71 -14.72
N ASP A 28 10.44 1.77 -14.67
CA ASP A 28 10.81 3.02 -14.02
C ASP A 28 10.93 2.83 -12.49
N LEU A 29 10.00 2.11 -11.87
CA LEU A 29 10.05 1.82 -10.42
C LEU A 29 11.28 1.01 -10.03
N VAL A 30 11.67 0.01 -10.83
CA VAL A 30 12.91 -0.75 -10.60
C VAL A 30 14.13 0.15 -10.76
N ARG A 31 14.16 1.02 -11.77
CA ARG A 31 15.26 1.98 -11.95
C ARG A 31 15.37 2.91 -10.74
N ASP A 32 14.26 3.49 -10.33
CA ASP A 32 14.22 4.45 -9.22
C ASP A 32 14.58 3.78 -7.89
N LEU A 33 14.19 2.52 -7.70
CA LEU A 33 14.59 1.74 -6.52
C LEU A 33 16.10 1.50 -6.48
N LEU A 34 16.72 1.25 -7.63
CA LEU A 34 18.16 0.92 -7.72
C LEU A 34 19.06 2.14 -7.80
N THR A 35 18.54 3.29 -8.24
CA THR A 35 19.34 4.49 -8.51
C THR A 35 18.97 5.69 -7.63
N GLY A 36 17.78 5.67 -7.05
CA GLY A 36 17.23 6.75 -6.23
C GLY A 36 17.27 6.50 -4.73
N ASP A 37 16.49 7.31 -4.01
CA ASP A 37 16.29 7.20 -2.58
C ASP A 37 15.10 6.25 -2.30
N PRO A 38 15.34 5.04 -1.77
CA PRO A 38 14.30 4.05 -1.57
C PRO A 38 13.24 4.51 -0.56
N GLU A 39 13.60 5.35 0.42
CA GLU A 39 12.63 5.88 1.39
C GLU A 39 11.60 6.77 0.69
N LYS A 40 12.08 7.70 -0.16
CA LYS A 40 11.20 8.59 -0.95
C LYS A 40 10.32 7.83 -1.92
N LEU A 41 10.86 6.79 -2.56
CA LEU A 41 10.09 5.95 -3.47
C LEU A 41 8.97 5.21 -2.71
N MET A 42 9.28 4.62 -1.55
CA MET A 42 8.28 3.95 -0.72
C MET A 42 7.19 4.91 -0.25
N LEU A 43 7.55 6.14 0.15
CA LEU A 43 6.58 7.18 0.53
C LEU A 43 5.67 7.58 -0.63
N HIS A 44 6.22 7.65 -1.85
CA HIS A 44 5.44 7.96 -3.05
C HIS A 44 4.42 6.85 -3.36
N GLU A 45 4.86 5.59 -3.39
CA GLU A 45 4.02 4.45 -3.75
C GLU A 45 2.98 4.09 -2.67
N LEU A 46 3.22 4.45 -1.41
CA LEU A 46 2.32 4.16 -0.28
C LEU A 46 0.88 4.65 -0.51
N ARG A 47 0.70 5.78 -1.20
CA ARG A 47 -0.63 6.34 -1.48
C ARG A 47 -1.41 5.49 -2.49
N ALA A 48 -0.73 4.93 -3.48
CA ALA A 48 -1.33 4.06 -4.49
C ALA A 48 -1.41 2.59 -4.04
N ALA A 49 -0.70 2.22 -2.97
CA ALA A 49 -0.71 0.88 -2.41
C ALA A 49 -2.09 0.48 -1.87
N ASN A 50 -2.41 -0.81 -1.98
CA ASN A 50 -3.61 -1.37 -1.38
C ASN A 50 -3.50 -1.45 0.15
N THR A 51 -4.63 -1.72 0.83
CA THR A 51 -4.71 -1.79 2.29
C THR A 51 -3.69 -2.75 2.89
N TYR A 52 -3.56 -3.95 2.32
CA TYR A 52 -2.62 -4.96 2.79
C TYR A 52 -1.16 -4.47 2.78
N LEU A 53 -0.74 -3.80 1.71
CA LEU A 53 0.62 -3.26 1.61
C LEU A 53 0.86 -2.10 2.57
N ARG A 54 -0.16 -1.26 2.80
CA ARG A 54 -0.09 -0.20 3.82
C ARG A 54 0.04 -0.78 5.23
N GLU A 55 -0.75 -1.81 5.55
CA GLU A 55 -0.65 -2.53 6.83
C GLU A 55 0.73 -3.16 7.01
N LEU A 56 1.26 -3.80 5.97
CA LEU A 56 2.59 -4.40 6.01
C LEU A 56 3.67 -3.34 6.20
N ALA A 57 3.56 -2.20 5.51
CA ALA A 57 4.49 -1.08 5.66
C ALA A 57 4.44 -0.50 7.09
N ALA A 58 3.25 -0.29 7.65
CA ALA A 58 3.07 0.18 9.03
C ALA A 58 3.75 -0.77 10.05
N LEU A 59 3.63 -2.08 9.84
CA LEU A 59 4.18 -3.10 10.72
C LEU A 59 5.70 -3.29 10.60
N ARG A 60 6.26 -3.19 9.40
CA ARG A 60 7.60 -3.74 9.11
C ARG A 60 8.50 -2.87 8.25
N ALA A 61 8.05 -1.71 7.76
CA ALA A 61 8.92 -0.87 6.96
C ALA A 61 10.19 -0.50 7.75
N HIS A 62 11.33 -0.53 7.07
CA HIS A 62 12.61 -0.23 7.68
C HIS A 62 12.70 1.24 8.14
N TYR A 63 12.15 2.15 7.33
CA TYR A 63 12.14 3.58 7.59
C TYR A 63 10.98 3.99 8.51
N PRO A 64 11.24 4.64 9.66
CA PRO A 64 10.19 5.11 10.57
C PRO A 64 9.19 6.06 9.90
N THR A 65 9.67 6.95 9.04
CA THR A 65 8.85 7.87 8.23
C THR A 65 7.81 7.15 7.38
N VAL A 66 8.20 6.03 6.74
CA VAL A 66 7.32 5.17 5.95
C VAL A 66 6.29 4.49 6.86
N ARG A 67 6.68 4.01 8.04
CA ARG A 67 5.73 3.42 9.01
C ARG A 67 4.69 4.45 9.46
N LEU A 68 5.11 5.66 9.80
CA LEU A 68 4.23 6.75 10.23
C LEU A 68 3.27 7.17 9.11
N ALA A 69 3.76 7.33 7.89
CA ALA A 69 2.94 7.65 6.73
C ALA A 69 1.93 6.52 6.43
N ALA A 70 2.34 5.26 6.56
CA ALA A 70 1.46 4.12 6.37
C ALA A 70 0.33 4.09 7.42
N ILE A 71 0.65 4.31 8.70
CA ILE A 71 -0.34 4.38 9.80
C ILE A 71 -1.39 5.46 9.53
N ALA A 72 -0.97 6.63 9.07
CA ALA A 72 -1.89 7.73 8.75
C ALA A 72 -2.89 7.39 7.63
N LEU A 73 -2.57 6.42 6.77
CA LEU A 73 -3.40 5.96 5.67
C LEU A 73 -4.23 4.70 6.00
N LEU A 74 -4.14 4.18 7.23
CA LEU A 74 -4.93 3.04 7.67
C LEU A 74 -6.36 3.50 8.03
N GLU A 75 -7.31 2.63 7.68
CA GLU A 75 -8.75 2.83 7.82
C GLU A 75 -9.32 1.84 8.86
N GLU A 76 -10.64 1.88 9.10
CA GLU A 76 -11.33 1.05 10.10
C GLU A 76 -11.08 -0.47 9.91
N SER A 77 -10.91 -0.93 8.66
CA SER A 77 -10.58 -2.33 8.38
C SER A 77 -9.24 -2.78 8.98
N SER A 78 -8.35 -1.85 9.30
CA SER A 78 -6.99 -2.09 9.80
C SER A 78 -6.84 -1.86 11.30
N LEU A 79 -7.94 -1.65 12.05
CA LEU A 79 -7.94 -1.58 13.52
C LEU A 79 -7.13 -2.69 14.22
N PRO A 80 -7.24 -3.99 13.85
CA PRO A 80 -6.45 -5.03 14.52
C PRO A 80 -4.93 -4.87 14.29
N ILE A 81 -4.53 -4.28 13.16
CA ILE A 81 -3.13 -4.01 12.86
C ILE A 81 -2.61 -2.84 13.69
N LEU A 82 -3.39 -1.77 13.81
CA LEU A 82 -3.03 -0.63 14.65
C LEU A 82 -2.89 -1.05 16.13
N GLN A 83 -3.82 -1.85 16.65
CA GLN A 83 -3.73 -2.38 18.02
C GLN A 83 -2.44 -3.17 18.22
N ARG A 84 -2.11 -4.04 17.26
CA ARG A 84 -0.87 -4.82 17.28
C ARG A 84 0.40 -3.96 17.27
N ILE A 85 0.39 -2.81 16.61
CA ILE A 85 1.52 -1.87 16.61
C ILE A 85 1.68 -1.25 18.00
N VAL A 86 0.58 -0.79 18.60
CA VAL A 86 0.57 -0.24 19.96
C VAL A 86 1.08 -1.26 20.97
N ASP A 87 0.61 -2.50 20.90
CA ASP A 87 1.01 -3.55 21.85
C ASP A 87 2.50 -3.91 21.74
N LYS A 88 3.11 -3.78 20.56
CA LYS A 88 4.51 -4.12 20.32
C LYS A 88 5.49 -3.01 20.70
N GLU A 89 5.14 -1.76 20.43
CA GLU A 89 6.06 -0.63 20.51
C GLU A 89 5.40 0.60 21.14
N PRO A 90 4.80 0.49 22.35
CA PRO A 90 3.87 1.50 22.90
C PRO A 90 4.50 2.88 23.13
N GLU A 91 5.79 2.94 23.44
CA GLU A 91 6.49 4.18 23.80
C GLU A 91 7.25 4.81 22.62
N THR A 92 7.21 4.19 21.45
CA THR A 92 7.86 4.72 20.25
C THR A 92 6.96 5.74 19.55
N GLU A 93 7.55 6.62 18.72
CA GLU A 93 6.78 7.53 17.87
C GLU A 93 5.75 6.80 17.01
N VAL A 94 6.07 5.57 16.58
CA VAL A 94 5.19 4.72 15.78
C VAL A 94 4.00 4.21 16.62
N GLY A 95 4.25 3.75 17.86
CA GLY A 95 3.19 3.33 18.78
C GLY A 95 2.27 4.47 19.18
N ILE A 96 2.83 5.66 19.43
CA ILE A 96 2.07 6.88 19.72
C ILE A 96 1.20 7.26 18.51
N ALA A 97 1.75 7.25 17.30
CA ALA A 97 0.98 7.51 16.09
C ALA A 97 -0.13 6.48 15.86
N ALA A 98 0.14 5.20 16.10
CA ALA A 98 -0.86 4.13 15.97
C ALA A 98 -2.00 4.28 17.00
N SER A 99 -1.69 4.62 18.25
CA SER A 99 -2.72 4.85 19.27
C SER A 99 -3.59 6.08 18.97
N ALA A 100 -3.00 7.17 18.47
CA ALA A 100 -3.74 8.34 18.01
C ALA A 100 -4.67 8.00 16.83
N GLN A 101 -4.19 7.21 15.86
CA GLN A 101 -5.02 6.79 14.72
C GLN A 101 -6.14 5.85 15.16
N LEU A 102 -5.91 4.93 16.10
CA LEU A 102 -6.97 4.09 16.69
C LEU A 102 -8.08 4.93 17.30
N GLN A 103 -7.72 5.91 18.13
CA GLN A 103 -8.68 6.79 18.79
C GLN A 103 -9.50 7.62 17.80
N LYS A 104 -8.94 7.94 16.63
CA LYS A 104 -9.64 8.69 15.57
C LYS A 104 -10.67 7.82 14.83
N LEU A 105 -10.42 6.51 14.73
CA LEU A 105 -11.25 5.56 13.98
C LEU A 105 -12.27 4.82 14.86
N GLN A 106 -12.23 5.03 16.18
CA GLN A 106 -13.22 4.55 17.16
C GLN A 106 -14.28 5.60 17.43
#